data_AF-A0A958T5G4-F1
#
_entry.id   AF-A0A958T5G4-F1
#
_cell.length_a   1.000
_cell.length_b   1.000
_cell.length_c   1.000
_cell.angle_alpha   90.00
_cell.angle_beta   90.00
_cell.angle_gamma   90.00
#
_symmetry.space_group_name_H-M   'P 1'
#
loop_
_entity.id
_entity.type
_entity.pdbx_description
1 polymer ?
#
loop_
_entity_poly.entity_id
_entity_poly.type
_entity_poly.pdbx_seq_one_letter_code
_entity_poly.pdbx_strand_id
1 'polypeptide(L)'
;NILYKESEHFNPSLSEYDYKVLLFPGDVFRTRLYLTLKIEQTNSLLVAGSWRIITITILLLIFMIFTFYVVMSTILRQRKLSVLKNDFINNMTHELKTPISTISLACEAINDPDIPKDKESMESYLDMINQENKRLGSLVENVLQTAIIDKGELKLQRQKLNLNEILEKMVKNSRFLATSKGGGIEFIEEDKDL
;
A
#
# COMPACT_ATOMS: atom_id res chain seq x y z
N ASN A 1 36.79 -49.20 18.17
CA ASN A 1 37.78 -49.82 19.07
C ASN A 1 37.07 -50.77 20.01
N ILE A 2 37.06 -52.07 19.71
CA ILE A 2 36.53 -53.11 20.59
C ILE A 2 37.70 -54.01 20.97
N LEU A 3 38.18 -53.88 22.20
CA LEU A 3 39.14 -54.79 22.83
C LEU A 3 38.95 -54.66 24.33
N TYR A 4 38.41 -55.68 25.00
CA TYR A 4 38.69 -55.92 26.41
C TYR A 4 38.66 -57.42 26.73
N LYS A 5 39.68 -57.85 27.47
CA LYS A 5 39.91 -59.17 28.07
C LYS A 5 39.50 -59.07 29.54
N GLU A 6 38.75 -60.07 30.04
CA GLU A 6 38.23 -60.12 31.41
C GLU A 6 39.33 -59.95 32.48
N SER A 7 39.05 -59.11 33.48
CA SER A 7 39.82 -58.96 34.73
C SER A 7 38.95 -59.45 35.89
N GLU A 8 39.54 -60.19 36.84
CA GLU A 8 38.90 -60.94 37.94
C GLU A 8 38.06 -60.11 38.95
N HIS A 9 37.77 -58.84 38.67
CA HIS A 9 36.99 -57.95 39.53
C HIS A 9 35.75 -57.33 38.85
N PHE A 10 35.24 -57.94 37.77
CA PHE A 10 34.05 -57.42 37.10
C PHE A 10 32.77 -57.73 37.89
N ASN A 11 32.24 -56.72 38.59
CA ASN A 11 30.96 -56.79 39.29
C ASN A 11 29.81 -56.37 38.33
N PRO A 12 28.93 -57.29 37.90
CA PRO A 12 27.88 -57.01 36.91
C PRO A 12 26.73 -56.14 37.44
N SER A 13 26.75 -55.74 38.71
CA SER A 13 25.67 -54.95 39.34
C SER A 13 25.78 -53.43 39.15
N LEU A 14 26.82 -52.93 38.47
CA LEU A 14 27.13 -51.49 38.40
C LEU A 14 27.03 -50.86 37.00
N SER A 15 26.40 -51.51 36.02
CA SER A 15 26.26 -50.92 34.68
C SER A 15 25.01 -51.40 33.93
N GLU A 16 24.10 -50.45 33.68
CA GLU A 16 23.05 -50.56 32.66
C GLU A 16 23.71 -50.66 31.28
N TYR A 17 23.49 -51.77 30.59
CA TYR A 17 23.92 -51.98 29.21
C TYR A 17 22.67 -52.22 28.35
N ASP A 18 22.53 -51.50 27.23
CA ASP A 18 21.32 -51.56 26.39
C ASP A 18 21.18 -52.86 25.59
N TYR A 19 22.28 -53.51 25.20
CA TYR A 19 22.22 -54.79 24.46
C TYR A 19 23.35 -55.74 24.88
N LYS A 20 22.97 -56.99 25.20
CA LYS A 20 23.87 -58.12 25.49
C LYS A 20 23.61 -59.26 24.50
N VAL A 21 24.66 -59.74 23.84
CA VAL A 21 24.60 -60.95 23.01
C VAL A 21 25.64 -61.95 23.50
N LEU A 22 25.23 -63.22 23.58
CA LEU A 22 26.15 -64.32 23.91
C LEU A 22 27.00 -64.63 22.67
N LEU A 23 28.31 -64.57 22.79
CA LEU A 23 29.21 -64.81 21.65
C LEU A 23 29.24 -66.28 21.21
N PHE A 24 28.91 -67.23 22.11
CA PHE A 24 28.90 -68.67 21.83
C PHE A 24 27.69 -69.37 22.48
N PRO A 25 26.51 -69.37 21.85
CA PRO A 25 25.25 -69.85 22.45
C PRO A 25 25.16 -71.38 22.64
N GLY A 26 26.19 -72.16 22.28
CA GLY A 26 26.18 -73.62 22.33
C GLY A 26 27.34 -74.27 23.10
N ASP A 27 28.18 -73.50 23.79
CA ASP A 27 29.35 -74.05 24.50
C ASP A 27 28.99 -74.44 25.95
N VAL A 28 29.17 -75.72 26.29
CA VAL A 28 28.77 -76.30 27.59
C VAL A 28 29.91 -76.19 28.62
N PHE A 29 31.14 -75.87 28.20
CA PHE A 29 32.31 -75.84 29.06
C PHE A 29 32.92 -74.43 29.24
N ARG A 30 32.44 -73.77 30.31
CA ARG A 30 33.18 -72.89 31.22
C ARG A 30 33.55 -71.43 30.88
N THR A 31 33.22 -70.86 29.73
CA THR A 31 33.35 -69.39 29.57
C THR A 31 32.17 -68.76 28.83
N ARG A 32 31.21 -68.19 29.58
CA ARG A 32 30.09 -67.42 29.02
C ARG A 32 30.58 -65.99 28.71
N LEU A 33 31.17 -65.79 27.53
CA LEU A 33 31.51 -64.45 27.06
C LEU A 33 30.28 -63.70 26.55
N TYR A 34 30.08 -62.49 27.09
CA TYR A 34 29.03 -61.56 26.67
C TYR A 34 29.67 -60.42 25.88
N LEU A 35 29.15 -60.14 24.67
CA LEU A 35 29.43 -58.89 23.99
C LEU A 35 28.45 -57.84 24.54
N THR A 36 28.96 -56.83 25.24
CA THR A 36 28.18 -55.67 25.67
C THR A 36 28.49 -54.49 24.75
N LEU A 37 27.45 -53.93 24.14
CA LEU A 37 27.56 -52.77 23.26
C LEU A 37 26.95 -51.59 24.00
N LYS A 38 27.79 -50.69 24.52
CA LYS A 38 27.33 -49.40 25.07
C LYS A 38 27.26 -48.41 23.92
N ILE A 39 26.07 -48.23 23.36
CA ILE A 39 25.83 -47.17 22.38
C ILE A 39 25.58 -45.90 23.21
N GLU A 40 26.59 -45.05 23.29
CA GLU A 40 26.44 -43.74 23.93
C GLU A 40 25.54 -42.90 23.03
N GLN A 41 24.25 -42.82 23.34
CA GLN A 41 23.26 -42.06 22.59
C GLN A 41 23.55 -40.56 22.74
N THR A 42 24.52 -40.07 21.97
CA THR A 42 24.95 -38.67 22.01
C THR A 42 24.01 -37.79 21.20
N ASN A 43 22.76 -37.69 21.67
CA ASN A 43 21.79 -36.70 21.19
C ASN A 43 22.36 -35.26 21.35
N SER A 44 23.24 -35.05 22.33
CA SER A 44 23.92 -33.77 22.59
C SER A 44 25.05 -33.42 21.61
N LEU A 45 25.72 -34.40 20.97
CA LEU A 45 26.79 -34.12 20.00
C LEU A 45 26.26 -33.73 18.61
N LEU A 46 25.08 -34.22 18.22
CA LEU A 46 24.44 -33.86 16.94
C LEU A 46 23.85 -32.44 16.97
N VAL A 47 23.31 -32.01 18.12
CA VAL A 47 22.76 -30.65 18.29
C VAL A 47 23.88 -29.62 18.48
N ALA A 48 25.00 -29.99 19.10
CA ALA A 48 26.13 -29.08 19.36
C ALA A 48 26.75 -28.49 18.08
N GLY A 49 26.70 -29.20 16.94
CA GLY A 49 27.20 -28.71 15.65
C GLY A 49 26.17 -27.99 14.77
N SER A 50 24.87 -28.11 15.10
CA SER A 50 23.78 -27.72 14.20
C SER A 50 23.27 -26.29 14.41
N TRP A 51 23.77 -25.58 15.43
CA TRP A 51 23.33 -24.22 15.77
C TRP A 51 23.47 -23.24 14.59
N ARG A 52 24.52 -23.38 13.78
CA ARG A 52 24.74 -22.55 12.57
C ARG A 52 23.60 -22.70 11.55
N ILE A 53 23.17 -23.93 11.27
CA ILE A 53 22.11 -24.19 10.29
C ILE A 53 20.76 -23.67 10.82
N ILE A 54 20.48 -23.89 12.11
CA ILE A 54 19.27 -23.38 12.76
C ILE A 54 19.21 -21.85 12.67
N THR A 55 20.32 -21.15 12.97
CA THR A 55 20.37 -19.70 12.86
C THR A 55 20.12 -19.20 11.44
N ILE A 56 20.68 -19.86 10.42
CA ILE A 56 20.48 -19.50 9.01
C ILE A 56 19.02 -19.72 8.60
N THR A 57 18.41 -20.84 8.98
CA THR A 57 17.01 -21.14 8.68
C THR A 57 16.07 -20.13 9.33
N ILE A 58 16.30 -19.78 10.60
CA ILE A 58 15.50 -18.77 11.30
C ILE A 58 15.65 -17.40 10.62
N LEU A 59 16.88 -17.01 10.26
CA LEU A 59 17.14 -15.77 9.53
C LEU A 59 16.38 -15.73 8.19
N LEU A 60 16.44 -16.83 7.44
CA LEU A 60 15.72 -16.95 6.16
C LEU A 60 14.20 -16.86 6.37
N LEU A 61 13.65 -17.52 7.39
CA LEU A 61 12.22 -17.41 7.72
C LEU A 61 11.81 -15.99 8.07
N ILE A 62 12.60 -15.29 8.88
CA ILE A 62 12.33 -13.88 9.23
C ILE A 62 12.38 -13.01 7.97
N PHE A 63 13.37 -13.21 7.11
CA PHE A 63 13.48 -12.49 5.84
C PHE A 63 12.27 -12.77 4.93
N MET A 64 11.81 -14.01 4.86
CA MET A 64 10.62 -14.39 4.09
C MET A 64 9.35 -13.73 4.63
N ILE A 65 9.16 -13.70 5.95
CA ILE A 65 8.03 -13.01 6.59
C ILE A 65 8.10 -11.51 6.30
N PHE A 66 9.30 -10.92 6.39
CA PHE A 66 9.52 -9.51 6.09
C PHE A 66 9.18 -9.17 4.63
N THR A 67 9.68 -9.94 3.67
CA THR A 67 9.37 -9.71 2.24
C THR A 67 7.89 -9.94 1.96
N PHE A 68 7.28 -10.97 2.54
CA PHE A 68 5.84 -11.20 2.45
C PHE A 68 5.03 -10.01 2.99
N TYR A 69 5.43 -9.47 4.14
CA TYR A 69 4.80 -8.28 4.71
C TYR A 69 4.91 -7.06 3.79
N VAL A 70 6.10 -6.80 3.23
CA VAL A 70 6.33 -5.69 2.29
C VAL A 70 5.49 -5.86 1.02
N VAL A 71 5.48 -7.05 0.44
CA VAL A 71 4.68 -7.36 -0.76
C VAL A 71 3.19 -7.19 -0.46
N MET A 72 2.70 -7.72 0.64
CA MET A 72 1.29 -7.60 1.04
C MET A 72 0.89 -6.13 1.22
N SER A 73 1.70 -5.35 1.94
CA SER A 73 1.47 -3.91 2.12
C SER A 73 1.48 -3.16 0.78
N THR A 74 2.39 -3.53 -0.12
CA THR A 74 2.48 -2.95 -1.47
C THR A 74 1.23 -3.26 -2.28
N ILE A 75 0.76 -4.51 -2.28
CA ILE A 75 -0.47 -4.92 -2.99
C ILE A 75 -1.69 -4.15 -2.47
N LEU A 76 -1.83 -4.01 -1.15
CA LEU A 76 -2.95 -3.27 -0.56
C LEU A 76 -2.91 -1.78 -0.94
N ARG A 77 -1.72 -1.16 -0.90
CA ARG A 77 -1.54 0.24 -1.35
C ARG A 77 -1.86 0.40 -2.83
N GLN A 78 -1.37 -0.50 -3.69
CA GLN A 78 -1.65 -0.48 -5.12
C GLN A 78 -3.14 -0.67 -5.42
N ARG A 79 -3.82 -1.60 -4.73
CA ARG A 79 -5.28 -1.78 -4.86
C ARG A 79 -6.03 -0.52 -4.45
N LYS A 80 -5.69 0.09 -3.31
CA LYS A 80 -6.32 1.34 -2.87
C LYS A 80 -6.14 2.46 -3.90
N LEU A 81 -4.93 2.64 -4.43
CA LEU A 81 -4.65 3.62 -5.47
C LEU A 81 -5.41 3.33 -6.77
N SER A 82 -5.52 2.05 -7.16
CA SER A 82 -6.27 1.63 -8.34
C SER A 82 -7.76 1.96 -8.21
N VAL A 83 -8.37 1.64 -7.05
CA VAL A 83 -9.76 1.99 -6.76
C VAL A 83 -9.96 3.50 -6.82
N LEU A 84 -9.11 4.28 -6.14
CA LEU A 84 -9.20 5.75 -6.17
C LEU A 84 -9.07 6.32 -7.60
N LYS A 85 -8.17 5.78 -8.42
CA LYS A 85 -8.03 6.18 -9.83
C LYS A 85 -9.27 5.85 -10.64
N ASN A 86 -9.83 4.65 -10.47
CA ASN A 86 -11.04 4.24 -11.16
C ASN A 86 -12.24 5.10 -10.75
N ASP A 87 -12.41 5.36 -9.46
CA ASP A 87 -13.47 6.22 -8.93
C ASP A 87 -13.32 7.65 -9.45
N PHE A 88 -12.10 8.18 -9.48
CA PHE A 88 -11.80 9.49 -10.06
C PHE A 88 -12.20 9.55 -11.54
N ILE A 89 -11.76 8.58 -12.35
CA ILE A 89 -12.09 8.53 -13.79
C ILE A 89 -13.61 8.41 -13.98
N ASN A 90 -14.28 7.57 -13.20
CA ASN A 90 -15.72 7.39 -13.31
C ASN A 90 -16.46 8.69 -12.96
N ASN A 91 -16.08 9.34 -11.86
CA ASN A 91 -16.67 10.62 -11.44
C ASN A 91 -16.43 11.72 -12.49
N MET A 92 -15.21 11.86 -13.00
CA MET A 92 -14.89 12.82 -14.06
C MET A 92 -15.67 12.53 -15.34
N THR A 93 -15.84 11.26 -15.69
CA THR A 93 -16.66 10.87 -16.85
C THR A 93 -18.12 11.29 -16.67
N HIS A 94 -18.69 11.08 -15.47
CA HIS A 94 -20.04 11.51 -15.16
C HIS A 94 -20.18 13.04 -15.20
N GLU A 95 -19.24 13.77 -14.60
CA GLU A 95 -19.25 15.24 -14.61
C GLU A 95 -19.04 15.84 -15.99
N LEU A 96 -18.31 15.17 -16.89
CA LEU A 96 -18.15 15.56 -18.29
C LEU A 96 -19.40 15.27 -19.12
N LYS A 97 -20.13 14.19 -18.83
CA LYS A 97 -21.30 13.79 -19.63
C LYS A 97 -22.42 14.83 -19.57
N THR A 98 -22.68 15.39 -18.39
CA THR A 98 -23.74 16.39 -18.18
C THR A 98 -23.61 17.63 -19.09
N PRO A 99 -22.50 18.41 -19.06
CA PRO A 99 -22.33 19.58 -19.92
C PRO A 99 -22.36 19.21 -21.41
N ILE A 100 -21.78 18.06 -21.78
CA ILE A 100 -21.80 17.59 -23.17
C ILE A 100 -23.23 17.32 -23.65
N SER A 101 -24.05 16.64 -22.85
CA SER A 101 -25.45 16.39 -23.18
C SER A 101 -26.27 17.68 -23.25
N THR A 102 -26.04 18.63 -22.34
CA THR A 102 -26.71 19.95 -22.37
C THR A 102 -26.36 20.74 -23.64
N ILE A 103 -25.09 20.76 -24.05
CA ILE A 103 -24.65 21.38 -25.31
C ILE A 103 -25.30 20.67 -26.51
N SER A 104 -25.34 19.34 -26.52
CA SER A 104 -25.99 18.58 -27.59
C SER A 104 -27.46 18.95 -27.73
N LEU A 105 -28.20 19.01 -26.61
CA LEU A 105 -29.61 19.38 -26.59
C LEU A 105 -29.84 20.81 -27.10
N ALA A 106 -29.01 21.77 -26.70
CA ALA A 106 -29.08 23.14 -27.21
C ALA A 106 -28.80 23.20 -28.73
N CYS A 107 -27.79 22.45 -29.20
CA CYS A 107 -27.48 22.34 -30.62
C CYS A 107 -28.59 21.64 -31.42
N GLU A 108 -29.21 20.59 -30.87
CA GLU A 108 -30.37 19.93 -31.47
C GLU A 108 -31.54 20.90 -31.60
N ALA A 109 -31.83 21.67 -30.53
CA ALA A 109 -32.89 22.67 -30.55
C ALA A 109 -32.66 23.78 -31.59
N ILE A 110 -31.41 24.23 -31.75
CA ILE A 110 -31.03 25.22 -32.77
C ILE A 110 -31.19 24.66 -34.19
N ASN A 111 -30.88 23.37 -34.39
CA ASN A 111 -30.92 22.75 -35.71
C ASN A 111 -32.32 22.27 -36.13
N ASP A 112 -33.20 22.01 -35.17
CA ASP A 112 -34.57 21.57 -35.44
C ASP A 112 -35.36 22.64 -36.23
N PRO A 113 -35.91 22.31 -37.41
CA PRO A 113 -36.74 23.25 -38.19
C PRO A 113 -38.13 23.48 -37.56
N ASP A 114 -38.61 22.58 -36.71
CA ASP A 114 -39.94 22.66 -36.08
C ASP A 114 -39.94 23.53 -34.80
N ILE A 115 -38.76 23.90 -34.31
CA ILE A 115 -38.60 24.77 -33.13
C ILE A 115 -38.58 26.25 -33.55
N PRO A 116 -39.43 27.12 -32.96
CA PRO A 116 -39.42 28.55 -33.22
C PRO A 116 -38.06 29.18 -32.87
N LYS A 117 -37.42 29.80 -33.87
CA LYS A 117 -36.10 30.44 -33.73
C LYS A 117 -36.26 31.94 -33.55
N ASP A 118 -37.02 32.34 -32.53
CA ASP A 118 -37.04 33.74 -32.15
C ASP A 118 -35.65 34.17 -31.59
N LYS A 119 -35.42 35.48 -31.58
CA LYS A 119 -34.11 36.04 -31.20
C LYS A 119 -33.75 35.72 -29.73
N GLU A 120 -34.74 35.72 -28.84
CA GLU A 120 -34.55 35.51 -27.41
C GLU A 120 -34.19 34.04 -27.11
N SER A 121 -34.90 33.10 -27.73
CA SER A 121 -34.62 31.66 -27.65
C SER A 121 -33.24 31.32 -28.20
N MET A 122 -32.84 31.92 -29.33
CA MET A 122 -31.50 31.73 -29.90
C MET A 122 -30.40 32.27 -28.98
N GLU A 123 -30.57 33.46 -28.40
CA GLU A 123 -29.63 34.03 -27.43
C GLU A 123 -29.50 33.12 -26.19
N SER A 124 -30.61 32.57 -25.68
CA SER A 124 -30.63 31.64 -24.55
C SER A 124 -29.85 30.34 -24.84
N TYR A 125 -30.04 29.72 -26.01
CA TYR A 125 -29.30 28.51 -26.38
C TYR A 125 -27.80 28.78 -26.53
N LEU A 126 -27.42 29.89 -27.16
CA LEU A 126 -26.02 30.29 -27.29
C LEU A 126 -25.37 30.56 -25.94
N ASP A 127 -26.08 31.22 -25.02
CA ASP A 127 -25.61 31.45 -23.65
C ASP A 127 -25.43 30.14 -22.88
N MET A 128 -26.37 29.21 -23.00
CA MET A 128 -26.26 27.88 -22.39
C MET A 128 -25.02 27.13 -22.89
N ILE A 129 -24.79 27.12 -24.21
CA ILE A 129 -23.58 26.51 -24.80
C ILE A 129 -22.32 27.17 -24.27
N ASN A 130 -22.29 28.51 -24.19
CA ASN A 130 -21.13 29.26 -23.70
C ASN A 130 -20.84 28.96 -22.22
N GLN A 131 -21.86 28.86 -21.39
CA GLN A 131 -21.72 28.53 -19.96
C GLN A 131 -21.17 27.12 -19.77
N GLU A 132 -21.72 26.12 -20.47
CA GLU A 132 -21.26 24.74 -20.36
C GLU A 132 -19.86 24.55 -20.95
N ASN A 133 -19.49 25.29 -21.99
CA ASN A 133 -18.13 25.27 -22.53
C ASN A 133 -17.11 25.85 -21.53
N LYS A 134 -17.44 26.95 -20.84
CA LYS A 134 -16.60 27.48 -19.74
C LYS A 134 -16.46 26.47 -18.59
N ARG A 135 -17.56 25.78 -18.25
CA ARG A 135 -17.56 24.74 -17.22
C ARG A 135 -16.66 23.55 -17.61
N LEU A 136 -16.76 23.08 -18.85
CA LEU A 136 -15.89 22.03 -19.40
C LEU A 136 -14.42 22.44 -19.33
N GLY A 137 -14.10 23.66 -19.73
CA GLY A 137 -12.73 24.19 -19.64
C GLY A 137 -12.17 24.13 -18.21
N SER A 138 -12.94 24.58 -17.23
CA SER A 138 -12.57 24.50 -15.81
C SER A 138 -12.37 23.06 -15.33
N LEU A 139 -13.24 22.13 -15.75
CA LEU A 139 -13.11 20.72 -15.38
C LEU A 139 -11.83 20.08 -15.96
N VAL A 140 -11.52 20.38 -17.22
CA VAL A 140 -10.28 19.92 -17.87
C VAL A 140 -9.05 20.47 -17.16
N GLU A 141 -9.04 21.76 -16.81
CA GLU A 141 -7.95 22.39 -16.09
C GLU A 141 -7.72 21.73 -14.71
N ASN A 142 -8.80 21.44 -13.97
CA ASN A 142 -8.73 20.74 -12.69
C ASN A 142 -8.13 19.32 -12.83
N VAL A 143 -8.51 18.59 -13.88
CA VAL A 143 -7.93 17.25 -14.17
C VAL A 143 -6.44 17.36 -14.48
N LEU A 144 -6.05 18.34 -15.30
CA LEU A 144 -4.66 18.59 -15.68
C LEU A 144 -3.79 18.96 -14.46
N GLN A 145 -4.31 19.83 -13.61
CA GLN A 145 -3.65 20.24 -12.37
C GLN A 145 -3.47 19.05 -11.41
N THR A 146 -4.50 18.21 -11.27
CA THR A 146 -4.43 16.98 -10.47
C THR A 146 -3.35 16.04 -11.00
N ALA A 147 -3.25 15.87 -12.32
CA ALA A 147 -2.23 15.03 -12.95
C ALA A 147 -0.80 15.55 -12.72
N ILE A 148 -0.59 16.87 -12.72
CA ILE A 148 0.71 17.50 -12.42
C ILE A 148 1.10 17.26 -10.96
N ILE A 149 0.15 17.39 -10.04
CA ILE A 149 0.35 17.14 -8.60
C ILE A 149 0.71 15.67 -8.36
N ASP A 150 -0.01 14.73 -8.98
CA ASP A 150 0.22 13.28 -8.86
C ASP A 150 1.60 12.84 -9.36
N LYS A 151 2.16 13.51 -10.38
CA LYS A 151 3.52 13.25 -10.86
C LYS A 151 4.61 13.84 -9.96
N GLY A 152 4.26 14.64 -8.95
CA GLY A 152 5.23 15.37 -8.14
C GLY A 152 5.99 16.45 -8.93
N GLU A 153 5.49 16.84 -10.10
CA GLU A 153 6.11 17.81 -11.02
C GLU A 153 5.74 19.26 -10.69
N LEU A 154 5.02 19.49 -9.58
CA LEU A 154 4.62 20.82 -9.13
C LEU A 154 5.86 21.65 -8.74
N LYS A 155 6.36 22.46 -9.67
CA LYS A 155 7.46 23.41 -9.42
C LYS A 155 6.91 24.64 -8.69
N LEU A 156 7.04 24.64 -7.36
CA LEU A 156 6.69 25.79 -6.53
C LEU A 156 7.72 26.93 -6.72
N GLN A 157 7.29 28.04 -7.30
CA GLN A 157 8.08 29.27 -7.33
C GLN A 157 7.88 30.03 -6.03
N ARG A 158 8.82 29.90 -5.10
CA ARG A 158 8.79 30.61 -3.82
C ARG A 158 9.25 32.06 -4.03
N GLN A 159 8.38 33.01 -3.72
CA GLN A 159 8.67 34.44 -3.79
C GLN A 159 8.09 35.15 -2.56
N LYS A 160 8.69 36.28 -2.16
CA LYS A 160 8.11 37.15 -1.13
C LYS A 160 6.85 37.80 -1.71
N LEU A 161 5.74 37.67 -1.01
CA LEU A 161 4.43 38.18 -1.42
C LEU A 161 3.85 39.02 -0.28
N ASN A 162 3.21 40.13 -0.64
CA ASN A 162 2.40 40.91 0.30
C ASN A 162 1.04 40.21 0.46
N LEU A 163 0.81 39.63 1.64
CA LEU A 163 -0.44 38.92 1.93
C LEU A 163 -1.65 39.87 1.94
N ASN A 164 -1.48 41.12 2.39
CA ASN A 164 -2.59 42.09 2.45
C ASN A 164 -3.08 42.44 1.05
N GLU A 165 -2.19 42.65 0.08
CA GLU A 165 -2.55 42.87 -1.32
C GLU A 165 -3.30 41.67 -1.93
N ILE A 166 -2.87 40.45 -1.63
CA ILE A 166 -3.54 39.22 -2.12
C ILE A 166 -4.94 39.11 -1.52
N LEU A 167 -5.06 39.33 -0.20
CA LEU A 167 -6.32 39.24 0.52
C LEU A 167 -7.30 40.31 0.08
N GLU A 168 -6.86 41.55 -0.10
CA GLU A 168 -7.70 42.64 -0.61
C GLU A 168 -8.22 42.33 -2.01
N LYS A 169 -7.36 41.80 -2.89
CA LYS A 169 -7.75 41.38 -4.25
C LYS A 169 -8.75 40.24 -4.23
N MET A 170 -8.58 39.27 -3.32
CA MET A 170 -9.56 38.19 -3.12
C MET A 170 -10.89 38.72 -2.59
N VAL A 171 -10.87 39.57 -1.56
CA VAL A 171 -12.09 40.15 -0.96
C VAL A 171 -12.85 40.97 -1.99
N LYS A 172 -12.16 41.74 -2.86
CA LYS A 172 -12.80 42.50 -3.94
C LYS A 172 -13.54 41.60 -4.93
N ASN A 173 -12.90 40.51 -5.37
CA ASN A 173 -13.54 39.53 -6.26
C ASN A 173 -14.72 38.81 -5.58
N SER A 174 -14.55 38.45 -4.31
CA SER A 174 -15.59 37.74 -3.53
C SER A 174 -16.75 38.65 -3.15
N ARG A 175 -16.52 39.95 -2.94
CA ARG A 175 -17.57 40.94 -2.65
C ARG A 175 -18.56 41.03 -3.79
N PHE A 176 -18.11 40.97 -5.04
CA PHE A 176 -19.00 40.92 -6.22
C PHE A 176 -19.98 39.73 -6.15
N LEU A 177 -19.49 38.56 -5.74
CA LEU A 177 -20.32 37.35 -5.57
C LEU A 177 -21.18 37.38 -4.31
N ALA A 178 -20.73 38.05 -3.24
CA ALA A 178 -21.48 38.18 -2.00
C ALA A 178 -22.66 39.15 -2.17
N THR A 179 -22.44 40.29 -2.82
CA THR A 179 -23.48 41.29 -3.07
C THR A 179 -24.57 40.74 -3.99
N SER A 180 -24.24 39.89 -4.97
CA SER A 180 -25.25 39.23 -5.81
C SER A 180 -26.12 38.21 -5.06
N LYS A 181 -25.68 37.76 -3.87
CA LYS A 181 -26.41 36.84 -2.99
C LYS A 181 -26.96 37.50 -1.72
N GLY A 182 -26.90 38.84 -1.62
CA GLY A 182 -27.42 39.59 -0.47
C GLY A 182 -26.52 39.60 0.78
N GLY A 183 -25.25 39.20 0.66
CA GLY A 183 -24.25 39.25 1.74
C GLY A 183 -23.18 40.32 1.54
N GLY A 184 -22.51 40.72 2.61
CA GLY A 184 -21.37 41.64 2.60
C GLY A 184 -20.08 40.98 3.10
N ILE A 185 -18.95 41.30 2.48
CA ILE A 185 -17.61 40.88 2.92
C ILE A 185 -16.76 42.14 3.11
N GLU A 186 -16.17 42.27 4.29
CA GLU A 186 -15.26 43.36 4.66
C GLU A 186 -13.89 42.78 5.00
N PHE A 187 -12.84 43.44 4.50
CA PHE A 187 -11.47 43.12 4.88
C PHE A 187 -11.10 44.02 6.05
N ILE A 188 -10.80 43.42 7.20
CA ILE A 188 -10.31 44.14 8.38
C ILE A 188 -8.82 43.85 8.48
N GLU A 189 -8.01 44.87 8.28
CA GLU A 189 -6.57 44.78 8.49
C GLU A 189 -6.30 44.96 9.99
N GLU A 190 -5.67 43.95 10.61
CA GLU A 190 -5.24 44.05 12.00
C GLU A 190 -3.90 44.79 12.02
N ASP A 191 -3.94 46.05 12.48
CA ASP A 191 -2.80 46.96 12.49
C ASP A 191 -1.67 46.38 13.33
N LYS A 192 -0.50 46.14 12.72
CA LYS A 192 0.70 45.68 13.41
C LYS A 192 1.47 46.87 13.99
N ASP A 193 0.86 47.55 14.95
CA ASP A 193 1.55 48.44 15.88
C ASP A 193 1.43 47.86 17.30
N LEU A 194 2.22 46.81 17.57
CA LEU A 194 2.58 46.30 18.91
C LEU A 194 3.99 45.68 18.87
#